data_AF-A0A174KJU5-F1
#
_entry.id   AF-A0A174KJU5-F1
#
_cell.length_a   1.000
_cell.length_b   1.000
_cell.length_c   1.000
_cell.angle_alpha   90.00
_cell.angle_beta   90.00
_cell.angle_gamma   90.00
#
_symmetry.space_group_name_H-M   'P 1'
#
loop_
_entity.id
_entity.type
_entity.pdbx_description
1 polymer ?
#
loop_
_entity_poly.entity_id
_entity_poly.type
_entity_poly.pdbx_seq_one_letter_code
_entity_poly.pdbx_strand_id
1 'polypeptide(L)'
;MFQAGDVVETDFEGFLKLLRSKTRAFVTIDDHEYYITHTDGYWRVQDCEALNDKGHFTDCSELVNTVCEVVELPWIAGKSLHDSFSGATVYEAVAA
;
A
#
# COMPACT_ATOMS: atom_id res chain seq x y z
N MET A 1 -14.01 -8.31 -1.16
CA MET A 1 -12.65 -8.05 -0.60
C MET A 1 -11.74 -7.78 -1.79
N PHE A 2 -10.65 -7.02 -1.67
CA PHE A 2 -9.70 -6.89 -2.79
C PHE A 2 -8.58 -7.91 -2.61
N GLN A 3 -7.96 -8.31 -3.71
CA GLN A 3 -6.76 -9.15 -3.76
C GLN A 3 -5.76 -8.59 -4.78
N ALA A 4 -4.48 -8.98 -4.67
CA ALA A 4 -3.48 -8.66 -5.66
C ALA A 4 -3.84 -9.30 -7.01
N GLY A 5 -3.84 -8.47 -8.06
CA GLY A 5 -4.05 -8.87 -9.44
C GLY A 5 -2.72 -8.93 -10.20
N ASP A 6 -2.72 -8.41 -11.42
CA ASP A 6 -1.53 -8.38 -12.27
C ASP A 6 -0.47 -7.39 -11.73
N VAL A 7 0.80 -7.71 -12.01
CA VAL A 7 1.94 -6.82 -11.74
C VAL A 7 1.83 -5.57 -12.61
N VAL A 8 2.04 -4.41 -12.00
CA VAL A 8 2.08 -3.11 -12.67
C VAL A 8 3.54 -2.69 -12.82
N GLU A 9 4.09 -2.79 -14.03
CA GLU A 9 5.42 -2.25 -14.33
C GLU A 9 5.40 -0.72 -14.23
N THR A 10 6.03 -0.18 -13.19
CA THR A 10 5.98 1.25 -12.91
C THR A 10 7.17 1.72 -12.08
N ASP A 11 7.54 2.99 -12.25
CA ASP A 11 8.44 3.69 -11.34
C ASP A 11 7.66 4.34 -10.19
N PHE A 12 8.35 5.02 -9.28
CA PHE A 12 7.68 5.62 -8.12
C PHE A 12 6.64 6.68 -8.54
N GLU A 13 6.93 7.48 -9.57
CA GLU A 13 5.98 8.50 -10.04
C GLU A 13 4.72 7.85 -10.63
N GLY A 14 4.89 6.77 -11.40
CA GLY A 14 3.79 5.99 -11.95
C GLY A 14 2.97 5.28 -10.86
N PHE A 15 3.61 4.78 -9.80
CA PHE A 15 2.92 4.28 -8.62
C PHE A 15 2.08 5.36 -7.92
N LEU A 16 2.61 6.59 -7.77
CA LEU A 16 1.83 7.70 -7.22
C LEU A 16 0.64 8.06 -8.12
N LYS A 17 0.78 7.97 -9.45
CA LYS A 17 -0.34 8.16 -10.40
C LYS A 17 -1.39 7.06 -10.24
N LEU A 18 -0.96 5.80 -10.08
CA LEU A 18 -1.83 4.66 -9.83
C LEU A 18 -2.66 4.88 -8.56
N LEU A 19 -2.00 5.20 -7.43
CA LEU A 19 -2.69 5.45 -6.16
C LEU A 19 -3.70 6.60 -6.30
N ARG A 20 -3.32 7.73 -6.91
CA ARG A 20 -4.25 8.85 -7.14
C ARG A 20 -5.45 8.46 -8.00
N SER A 21 -5.27 7.57 -8.99
CA SER A 21 -6.33 7.16 -9.91
C SER A 21 -7.25 6.07 -9.32
N LYS A 22 -6.67 5.07 -8.66
CA LYS A 22 -7.36 3.86 -8.22
C LYS A 22 -7.68 3.85 -6.74
N THR A 23 -7.09 4.76 -5.96
CA THR A 23 -7.23 4.88 -4.50
C THR A 23 -6.73 3.67 -3.71
N ARG A 24 -6.00 2.75 -4.37
CA ARG A 24 -5.53 1.51 -3.78
C ARG A 24 -4.50 0.81 -4.66
N ALA A 25 -3.62 0.02 -4.05
CA ALA A 25 -2.72 -0.93 -4.71
C ALA A 25 -2.21 -1.94 -3.67
N PHE A 26 -1.74 -3.10 -4.14
CA PHE A 26 -0.90 -3.98 -3.33
C PHE A 26 0.56 -3.75 -3.68
N VAL A 27 1.44 -3.87 -2.69
CA VAL A 27 2.88 -3.73 -2.87
C VAL A 27 3.59 -4.81 -2.06
N THR A 28 4.53 -5.51 -2.68
CA THR A 28 5.43 -6.44 -2.00
C THR A 28 6.79 -5.79 -1.82
N ILE A 29 7.32 -5.78 -0.59
CA ILE A 29 8.65 -5.29 -0.22
C ILE A 29 9.29 -6.36 0.65
N ASP A 30 10.50 -6.79 0.29
CA ASP A 30 11.24 -7.84 1.02
C ASP A 30 10.38 -9.10 1.28
N ASP A 31 9.70 -9.59 0.23
CA ASP A 31 8.77 -10.73 0.23
C ASP A 31 7.53 -10.60 1.14
N HIS A 32 7.28 -9.41 1.70
CA HIS A 32 6.12 -9.13 2.55
C HIS A 32 5.10 -8.27 1.80
N GLU A 33 3.82 -8.65 1.83
CA GLU A 33 2.75 -7.96 1.11
C GLU A 33 2.06 -6.90 1.98
N TYR A 34 1.82 -5.74 1.38
CA TYR A 34 1.12 -4.62 2.00
C TYR A 34 0.02 -4.09 1.08
N TYR A 35 -1.07 -3.66 1.70
CA TYR A 35 -2.19 -3.03 1.01
C TYR A 35 -2.22 -1.53 1.32
N ILE A 36 -1.98 -0.71 0.29
CA ILE A 36 -2.07 0.74 0.38
C ILE A 36 -3.45 1.13 -0.09
N THR A 37 -4.21 1.84 0.74
CA THR A 37 -5.59 2.19 0.39
C THR A 37 -6.00 3.54 0.94
N HIS A 38 -6.91 4.20 0.22
CA HIS A 38 -7.65 5.35 0.69
C HIS A 38 -9.12 4.98 0.90
N THR A 39 -9.57 4.99 2.15
CA THR A 39 -10.95 4.72 2.51
C THR A 39 -11.28 5.39 3.83
N ASP A 40 -12.57 5.62 4.09
CA ASP A 40 -13.05 6.36 5.26
C ASP A 40 -12.42 7.77 5.44
N GLY A 41 -11.93 8.36 4.34
CA GLY A 41 -11.30 9.69 4.31
C GLY A 41 -9.80 9.71 4.61
N TYR A 42 -9.16 8.54 4.77
CA TYR A 42 -7.74 8.44 5.12
C TYR A 42 -6.99 7.47 4.21
N TRP A 43 -5.72 7.79 3.98
CA TRP A 43 -4.72 6.87 3.46
C TRP A 43 -4.10 6.06 4.59
N ARG A 44 -3.84 4.78 4.32
CA ARG A 44 -3.18 3.86 5.23
C ARG A 44 -2.43 2.77 4.49
N VAL A 45 -1.45 2.19 5.17
CA VAL A 45 -0.82 0.92 4.80
C VAL A 45 -1.29 -0.15 5.77
N GLN A 46 -1.66 -1.29 5.21
CA GLN A 46 -2.13 -2.45 5.96
C GLN A 46 -1.23 -3.65 5.66
N ASP A 47 -0.92 -4.40 6.70
CA ASP A 47 -0.21 -5.68 6.66
C ASP A 47 -1.16 -6.78 6.19
N CYS A 48 -0.82 -7.42 5.06
CA CYS A 48 -1.64 -8.48 4.47
C CYS A 48 -1.49 -9.84 5.17
N GLU A 49 -0.43 -10.04 5.96
CA GLU A 49 -0.18 -11.26 6.72
C GLU A 49 -0.82 -11.24 8.11
N ALA A 50 -1.19 -10.04 8.59
CA ALA A 50 -1.87 -9.85 9.86
C ALA A 50 -3.34 -9.45 9.70
N LEU A 51 -4.25 -10.32 10.13
CA LEU A 51 -5.69 -10.02 10.21
C LEU A 51 -6.09 -9.58 11.63
N ASN A 52 -6.94 -8.56 11.71
CA ASN A 52 -7.58 -8.17 12.95
C ASN A 52 -8.79 -9.06 13.29
N ASP A 53 -9.43 -8.83 14.44
CA ASP A 53 -10.58 -9.60 14.94
C ASP A 53 -11.80 -9.62 13.99
N LYS A 54 -11.82 -8.76 12.97
CA LYS A 54 -12.88 -8.68 11.94
C LYS A 54 -12.49 -9.37 10.63
N GLY A 55 -11.31 -9.98 10.56
CA GLY A 55 -10.79 -10.61 9.36
C GLY A 55 -10.32 -9.62 8.29
N HIS A 56 -9.99 -8.38 8.67
CA HIS A 56 -9.40 -7.39 7.76
C HIS A 56 -7.90 -7.25 8.01
N PHE A 57 -7.14 -6.91 6.97
CA PHE A 57 -5.72 -6.53 7.09
C PHE A 57 -5.51 -5.47 8.17
N THR A 58 -4.44 -5.60 8.94
CA THR A 58 -4.16 -4.75 10.09
C THR A 58 -3.38 -3.52 9.66
N ASP A 59 -3.80 -2.33 10.10
CA ASP A 59 -3.08 -1.10 9.80
C ASP A 59 -1.67 -1.15 10.42
N CYS A 60 -0.65 -0.89 9.61
CA CYS A 60 0.76 -0.80 10.03
C CYS A 60 1.35 0.61 9.89
N SER A 61 0.59 1.56 9.34
CA SER A 61 0.92 3.00 9.31
C SER A 61 -0.07 3.84 10.11
N GLU A 62 0.28 5.09 10.38
CA GLU A 62 -0.69 6.11 10.79
C GLU A 62 -1.72 6.39 9.67
N LEU A 63 -2.87 6.94 10.06
CA LEU A 63 -3.89 7.43 9.13
C LEU A 63 -3.58 8.87 8.73
N VAL A 64 -3.46 9.13 7.43
CA VAL A 64 -3.10 10.45 6.89
C VAL A 64 -4.02 10.88 5.77
N ASN A 65 -4.06 12.18 5.46
CA ASN A 65 -5.07 12.72 4.55
C ASN A 65 -4.66 12.68 3.08
N THR A 66 -3.36 12.57 2.79
CA THR A 66 -2.84 12.65 1.43
C THR A 66 -1.97 11.46 1.06
N VAL A 67 -1.94 11.16 -0.24
CA VAL A 67 -1.05 10.14 -0.80
C VAL A 67 0.42 10.50 -0.59
N CYS A 68 0.75 11.80 -0.57
CA CYS A 68 2.12 12.25 -0.34
C CYS A 68 2.57 11.99 1.10
N GLU A 69 1.66 12.10 2.09
CA GLU A 69 1.99 11.76 3.47
C GLU A 69 2.21 10.25 3.62
N VAL A 70 1.30 9.40 3.12
CA VAL A 70 1.36 7.96 3.39
C VAL A 70 2.60 7.29 2.82
N VAL A 71 3.09 7.77 1.67
CA VAL A 71 4.28 7.21 1.02
C VAL A 71 5.60 7.61 1.68
N GLU A 72 5.58 8.62 2.54
CA GLU A 72 6.74 9.13 3.29
C GLU A 72 6.74 8.68 4.77
N LEU A 73 5.67 8.01 5.24
CA LEU A 73 5.59 7.54 6.63
C LEU A 73 6.62 6.43 6.93
N PRO A 74 7.35 6.48 8.05
CA PRO A 74 8.39 5.50 8.40
C PRO A 74 7.80 4.27 9.11
N TRP A 75 7.04 3.44 8.39
CA TRP A 75 6.31 2.31 8.98
C TRP A 75 6.98 0.93 8.77
N ILE A 76 7.94 0.80 7.85
CA ILE A 76 8.68 -0.46 7.62
C ILE A 76 10.12 -0.33 8.10
N ALA A 77 10.42 -0.82 9.30
CA ALA A 77 11.74 -0.73 9.93
C ALA A 77 12.33 0.71 9.92
N GLY A 78 11.47 1.71 10.12
CA GLY A 78 11.83 3.14 10.10
C GLY A 78 12.01 3.74 8.70
N LYS A 79 11.78 2.98 7.63
CA LYS A 79 11.77 3.45 6.24
C LYS A 79 10.35 3.67 5.74
N SER A 80 10.25 4.51 4.70
CA SER A 80 9.01 4.77 3.99
C SER A 80 8.80 3.85 2.77
N LEU A 81 7.63 3.95 2.14
CA LEU A 81 7.39 3.35 0.82
C LEU A 81 8.38 3.91 -0.20
N HIS A 82 8.61 5.22 -0.16
CA HIS A 82 9.52 5.90 -1.07
C HIS A 82 10.95 5.37 -0.93
N ASP A 83 11.47 5.26 0.30
CA ASP A 83 12.81 4.73 0.56
C ASP A 83 12.98 3.28 0.09
N SER A 84 11.91 2.49 0.19
CA SER A 84 11.92 1.05 -0.07
C SER A 84 11.49 0.70 -1.50
N PHE A 85 11.06 1.69 -2.29
CA PHE A 85 10.40 1.45 -3.58
C PHE A 85 11.29 0.75 -4.61
N SER A 86 12.61 0.93 -4.52
CA SER A 86 13.56 0.29 -5.45
C SER A 86 13.51 -1.24 -5.44
N GLY A 87 13.05 -1.85 -4.34
CA GLY A 87 12.85 -3.30 -4.22
C GLY A 87 11.38 -3.71 -4.24
N ALA A 88 10.47 -2.80 -4.56
CA ALA A 88 9.04 -3.04 -4.47
C ALA A 88 8.47 -3.66 -5.77
N THR A 89 7.55 -4.60 -5.63
CA THR A 89 6.68 -5.05 -6.73
C THR A 89 5.27 -4.51 -6.51
N VAL A 90 4.71 -3.82 -7.51
CA VAL A 90 3.38 -3.22 -7.43
C VAL A 90 2.37 -4.10 -8.15
N TYR A 91 1.18 -4.26 -7.57
CA TYR A 91 0.08 -5.02 -8.15
C TYR A 91 -1.20 -4.19 -8.15
N GLU A 92 -2.03 -4.40 -9.18
CA GLU A 92 -3.40 -3.87 -9.16
C GLU A 92 -4.20 -4.51 -8.03
N ALA A 93 -5.11 -3.75 -7.42
CA ALA A 93 -6.10 -4.34 -6.52
C ALA A 93 -7.36 -4.69 -7.32
N VAL A 94 -7.65 -5.98 -7.42
CA VAL A 94 -8.85 -6.49 -8.10
C VAL A 94 -9.89 -6.95 -7.10
N ALA A 95 -11.17 -6.77 -7.41
CA ALA A 95 -12.25 -7.30 -6.58
C ALA A 95 -12.23 -8.84 -6.63
N ALA A 96 -12.23 -9.46 -5.45
CA ALA A 96 -12.42 -10.90 -5.27
C ALA A 96 -13.91 -11.28 -5.35
#